data_AF-V8N2B9-F1
#
_entry.id   AF-V8N2B9-F1
#
_cell.length_a   1.000
_cell.length_b   1.000
_cell.length_c   1.000
_cell.angle_alpha   90.00
_cell.angle_beta   90.00
_cell.angle_gamma   90.00
#
_symmetry.space_group_name_H-M   'P 1'
#
loop_
_entity.id
_entity.type
_entity.pdbx_description
1 polymer ?
#
loop_
_entity_poly.entity_id
_entity_poly.type
_entity_poly.pdbx_seq_one_letter_code
_entity_poly.pdbx_strand_id
1 'polypeptide(L)'
;MAGGLYSDFNRAVRVGGKSQQAYNQFPFQDFHFLLTKVMKIRKIPDKCYNVFRGIKGIQFKAHFQQVIRFGQFASASLLKHVAQNFGQDTFFSIKTCHGVPIYDLSYFPHEREVLIPPYEKFA
;
A
#
# COMPACT_ATOMS: atom_id res chain seq x y z
N MET A 1 2.29 -20.53 -8.26
CA MET A 1 1.61 -19.52 -9.11
C MET A 1 2.43 -18.26 -9.08
N ALA A 2 2.99 -17.82 -10.21
CA ALA A 2 3.67 -16.53 -10.29
C ALA A 2 2.66 -15.44 -9.94
N GLY A 3 2.96 -14.62 -8.94
CA GLY A 3 2.08 -13.52 -8.58
C GLY A 3 2.13 -12.47 -9.67
N GLY A 4 1.00 -11.88 -10.06
CA GLY A 4 1.00 -10.75 -10.98
C GLY A 4 1.89 -9.59 -10.48
N LEU A 5 2.17 -8.62 -11.35
CA LEU A 5 3.10 -7.50 -11.08
C LEU A 5 2.98 -6.91 -9.67
N TYR A 6 1.75 -6.64 -9.18
CA TYR A 6 1.49 -6.15 -7.82
C TYR A 6 2.12 -7.01 -6.72
N SER A 7 1.94 -8.33 -6.81
CA SER A 7 2.41 -9.28 -5.80
C SER A 7 3.94 -9.37 -5.80
N ASP A 8 4.54 -9.51 -6.98
CA ASP A 8 5.98 -9.66 -7.14
C ASP A 8 6.72 -8.36 -6.80
N PHE A 9 6.17 -7.22 -7.24
CA PHE A 9 6.67 -5.90 -6.88
C PHE A 9 6.64 -5.67 -5.37
N ASN A 10 5.49 -5.85 -4.71
CA ASN A 10 5.41 -5.61 -3.27
C ASN A 10 6.25 -6.60 -2.46
N ARG A 11 6.41 -7.84 -2.91
CA ARG A 11 7.35 -8.80 -2.30
C ARG A 11 8.78 -8.28 -2.37
N ALA A 12 9.20 -7.76 -3.52
CA ALA A 12 10.54 -7.20 -3.71
C ALA A 12 10.75 -5.90 -2.91
N VAL A 13 9.77 -4.99 -2.86
CA VAL A 13 9.86 -3.71 -2.12
C VAL A 13 10.08 -3.93 -0.62
N ARG A 14 9.45 -4.94 -0.01
CA ARG A 14 9.62 -5.29 1.42
C ARG A 14 11.08 -5.53 1.83
N VAL A 15 11.93 -5.94 0.89
CA VAL A 15 13.31 -6.34 1.16
C VAL A 15 14.35 -5.50 0.43
N GLY A 16 13.97 -4.83 -0.67
CA GLY A 16 14.90 -4.06 -1.51
C GLY A 16 15.57 -2.88 -0.80
N GLY A 17 14.95 -2.35 0.26
CA GLY A 17 15.52 -1.25 1.05
C GLY A 17 16.38 -1.67 2.26
N LYS A 18 16.68 -2.97 2.44
CA LYS A 18 17.37 -3.47 3.65
C LYS A 18 18.87 -3.20 3.69
N SER A 19 19.51 -3.07 2.53
CA SER A 19 20.95 -2.77 2.40
C SER A 19 21.25 -2.27 0.99
N GLN A 20 22.45 -1.72 0.79
CA GLN A 20 22.89 -1.32 -0.55
C GLN A 20 22.91 -2.51 -1.52
N GLN A 21 23.34 -3.69 -1.06
CA GLN A 21 23.35 -4.91 -1.87
C GLN A 21 21.92 -5.34 -2.26
N ALA A 22 20.97 -5.29 -1.32
CA ALA A 22 19.57 -5.61 -1.61
C ALA A 22 18.95 -4.63 -2.60
N TYR A 23 19.31 -3.34 -2.51
CA TYR A 23 18.86 -2.32 -3.46
C TYR A 23 19.44 -2.56 -4.86
N ASN A 24 20.72 -2.90 -4.95
CA ASN A 24 21.36 -3.20 -6.24
C ASN A 24 20.73 -4.42 -6.93
N GLN A 25 20.19 -5.36 -6.17
CA GLN A 25 19.49 -6.55 -6.69
C GLN A 25 17.98 -6.33 -6.88
N PHE A 26 17.45 -5.15 -6.53
CA PHE A 26 16.02 -4.86 -6.63
C PHE A 26 15.61 -4.67 -8.11
N PRO A 27 14.79 -5.55 -8.69
CA PRO A 27 14.54 -5.53 -10.14
C PRO A 27 13.55 -4.45 -10.59
N PHE A 28 12.94 -3.72 -9.65
CA PHE A 28 11.90 -2.74 -9.92
C PHE A 28 12.32 -1.30 -9.54
N GLN A 29 13.61 -0.96 -9.64
CA GLN A 29 14.12 0.37 -9.30
C GLN A 29 13.36 1.48 -10.04
N ASP A 30 13.28 1.40 -11.37
CA ASP A 30 12.62 2.41 -12.20
C ASP A 30 11.11 2.47 -11.90
N PHE A 31 10.46 1.31 -11.81
CA PHE A 31 9.03 1.25 -11.53
C PHE A 31 8.70 1.83 -10.14
N HIS A 32 9.50 1.52 -9.12
CA HIS A 32 9.38 2.11 -7.79
C HIS A 32 9.55 3.63 -7.81
N PHE A 33 10.57 4.12 -8.53
CA PHE A 33 10.82 5.55 -8.68
C PHE A 33 9.66 6.26 -9.36
N LEU A 34 9.21 5.75 -10.50
CA LEU A 34 8.11 6.32 -11.28
C LEU A 34 6.81 6.32 -10.49
N LEU A 35 6.44 5.19 -9.85
CA LEU A 35 5.23 5.10 -9.04
C LEU A 35 5.27 6.08 -7.86
N THR A 36 6.41 6.18 -7.18
CA THR A 36 6.61 7.17 -6.11
C THR A 36 6.43 8.60 -6.61
N LYS A 37 6.96 8.92 -7.80
CA LYS A 37 6.83 10.25 -8.41
C LYS A 37 5.38 10.57 -8.79
N VAL A 38 4.67 9.61 -9.40
CA VAL A 38 3.24 9.74 -9.71
C VAL A 38 2.43 10.02 -8.45
N MET A 39 2.70 9.29 -7.36
CA MET A 39 2.02 9.55 -6.09
C MET A 39 2.28 10.95 -5.54
N LYS A 40 3.52 11.44 -5.63
CA LYS A 40 3.84 12.82 -5.21
C LYS A 40 3.09 13.87 -6.03
N ILE A 41 2.98 13.68 -7.35
CA ILE A 41 2.30 14.60 -8.26
C ILE A 41 0.78 14.60 -8.01
N ARG A 42 0.19 13.42 -7.79
CA ARG A 42 -1.26 13.27 -7.56
C ARG A 42 -1.69 13.53 -6.12
N LYS A 43 -0.75 13.70 -5.19
CA LYS A 43 -1.07 14.02 -3.80
C LYS A 43 -1.72 15.41 -3.74
N ILE A 44 -2.91 15.46 -3.15
CA ILE A 44 -3.58 16.73 -2.85
C ILE A 44 -3.08 17.19 -1.46
N PRO A 45 -2.50 18.39 -1.34
CA PRO A 45 -2.08 18.93 -0.05
C PRO A 45 -3.22 18.92 0.98
N ASP A 46 -2.88 18.61 2.23
CA ASP A 46 -3.77 18.59 3.40
C ASP A 46 -4.99 17.66 3.33
N LYS A 47 -5.15 16.89 2.25
CA LYS A 47 -6.23 15.93 2.09
C LYS A 47 -5.85 14.57 2.64
N CYS A 48 -6.68 14.05 3.55
CA CYS A 48 -6.57 12.70 4.08
C CYS A 48 -7.82 11.89 3.73
N TYR A 49 -7.67 10.57 3.72
CA TYR A 49 -8.72 9.61 3.41
C TYR A 49 -8.86 8.59 4.52
N ASN A 50 -10.10 8.28 4.89
CA ASN A 50 -10.41 7.11 5.70
C ASN A 50 -10.62 5.93 4.75
N VAL A 51 -9.78 4.91 4.87
CA VAL A 51 -9.72 3.77 3.95
C VAL A 51 -9.66 2.46 4.72
N PHE A 52 -9.99 1.38 4.04
CA PHE A 52 -10.10 0.04 4.60
C PHE A 52 -9.23 -0.94 3.83
N ARG A 53 -8.57 -1.85 4.55
CA ARG A 53 -7.76 -2.92 3.94
C ARG A 53 -8.01 -4.23 4.68
N GLY A 54 -8.59 -5.19 3.98
CA GLY A 54 -8.74 -6.56 4.44
C GLY A 54 -7.55 -7.42 4.03
N ILE A 55 -7.14 -8.34 4.91
CA ILE A 55 -6.10 -9.33 4.63
C ILE A 55 -6.60 -10.69 5.12
N LYS A 56 -6.53 -11.69 4.23
CA LYS A 56 -6.82 -13.09 4.52
C LYS A 56 -5.54 -13.85 4.86
N GLY A 57 -5.62 -14.76 5.82
CA GLY A 57 -4.56 -15.71 6.19
C GLY A 57 -3.41 -15.12 7.01
N ILE A 58 -3.48 -13.86 7.42
CA ILE A 58 -2.46 -13.21 8.26
C ILE A 58 -3.16 -12.44 9.37
N GLN A 59 -2.70 -12.67 10.62
CA GLN A 59 -3.13 -11.95 11.81
C GLN A 59 -1.98 -11.09 12.31
N PHE A 60 -2.04 -9.78 12.06
CA PHE A 60 -1.06 -8.83 12.57
C PHE A 60 -1.33 -8.53 14.04
N LYS A 61 -0.26 -8.43 14.84
CA LYS A 61 -0.31 -7.96 16.22
C LYS A 61 0.33 -6.58 16.28
N ALA A 62 -0.31 -5.67 17.00
CA ALA A 62 0.20 -4.34 17.27
C ALA A 62 -0.04 -3.98 18.74
N HIS A 63 0.84 -3.18 19.31
CA HIS A 63 0.67 -2.61 20.64
C HIS A 63 0.08 -1.21 20.55
N PHE A 64 -0.56 -0.77 21.65
CA PHE A 64 -1.05 0.60 21.75
C PHE A 64 0.12 1.59 21.57
N GLN A 65 -0.10 2.67 20.81
CA GLN A 65 0.91 3.68 20.46
C GLN A 65 2.14 3.15 19.69
N GLN A 66 2.06 1.94 19.13
CA GLN A 66 3.11 1.44 18.27
C GLN A 66 3.07 2.16 16.92
N VAL A 67 4.21 2.72 16.51
CA VAL A 67 4.36 3.26 15.16
C VAL A 67 4.44 2.11 14.15
N ILE A 68 3.48 2.07 13.24
CA ILE A 68 3.35 1.04 12.20
C ILE A 68 3.68 1.65 10.83
N ARG A 69 4.32 0.86 9.98
CA ARG A 69 4.55 1.17 8.57
C ARG A 69 4.46 -0.10 7.75
N PHE A 70 3.75 -0.06 6.62
CA PHE A 70 3.63 -1.24 5.74
C PHE A 70 4.95 -1.63 5.06
N GLY A 71 5.81 -0.65 4.75
CA GLY A 71 7.10 -0.89 4.13
C GLY A 71 7.06 -1.25 2.65
N GLN A 72 5.87 -1.28 2.07
CA GLN A 72 5.55 -1.52 0.68
C GLN A 72 4.42 -0.58 0.27
N PHE A 73 4.10 -0.51 -1.01
CA PHE A 73 2.84 0.11 -1.41
C PHE A 73 1.68 -0.74 -0.89
N ALA A 74 0.69 -0.09 -0.29
CA ALA A 74 -0.47 -0.76 0.27
C ALA A 74 -1.74 -0.25 -0.39
N SER A 75 -2.44 -1.14 -1.09
CA SER A 75 -3.77 -0.86 -1.63
C SER A 75 -4.81 -0.88 -0.51
N ALA A 76 -5.66 0.13 -0.46
CA ALA A 76 -6.80 0.19 0.42
C ALA A 76 -8.01 0.71 -0.36
N SER A 77 -9.22 0.46 0.13
CA SER A 77 -10.46 0.93 -0.51
C SER A 77 -11.11 2.03 0.32
N LEU A 78 -11.74 3.00 -0.34
CA LEU A 78 -12.68 3.91 0.31
C LEU A 78 -13.96 3.20 0.80
N LEU A 79 -14.22 1.99 0.30
CA LEU A 79 -15.42 1.22 0.56
C LEU A 79 -15.11 0.04 1.48
N LYS A 80 -15.69 0.03 2.68
CA LYS A 80 -15.48 -1.04 3.67
C LYS A 80 -15.83 -2.42 3.12
N HIS A 81 -16.97 -2.55 2.44
CA HIS A 81 -17.45 -3.82 1.88
C HIS A 81 -16.53 -4.38 0.80
N VAL A 82 -15.90 -3.52 -0.02
CA VAL A 82 -14.88 -3.94 -0.99
C VAL A 82 -13.68 -4.52 -0.24
N ALA A 83 -13.18 -3.83 0.79
CA ALA A 83 -12.04 -4.30 1.56
C ALA A 83 -12.29 -5.64 2.26
N GLN A 84 -13.53 -5.91 2.70
CA GLN A 84 -13.90 -7.18 3.36
C GLN A 84 -13.78 -8.39 2.43
N ASN A 85 -13.94 -8.20 1.11
CA ASN A 85 -13.78 -9.27 0.12
C ASN A 85 -12.32 -9.77 0.03
N PHE A 86 -11.34 -8.95 0.42
CA PHE A 86 -9.92 -9.32 0.46
C PHE A 86 -9.51 -10.08 1.73
N GLY A 87 -10.40 -10.14 2.72
CA GLY A 87 -10.20 -10.89 3.96
C GLY A 87 -10.56 -10.09 5.21
N GLN A 88 -10.79 -10.83 6.29
CA GLN A 88 -11.18 -10.26 7.59
C GLN A 88 -10.31 -10.77 8.74
N ASP A 89 -9.32 -11.63 8.47
CA ASP A 89 -8.41 -12.16 9.51
C ASP A 89 -7.55 -11.05 10.12
N THR A 90 -7.10 -10.10 9.29
CA THR A 90 -6.74 -8.76 9.74
C THR A 90 -7.52 -7.75 8.92
N PHE A 91 -8.15 -6.79 9.60
CA PHE A 91 -8.89 -5.71 8.94
C PHE A 91 -8.41 -4.36 9.45
N PHE A 92 -7.76 -3.59 8.58
CA PHE A 92 -7.28 -2.25 8.92
C PHE A 92 -8.32 -1.19 8.57
N SER A 93 -8.54 -0.26 9.49
CA SER A 93 -9.16 1.04 9.23
C SER A 93 -8.08 2.09 9.39
N ILE A 94 -7.79 2.82 8.31
CA ILE A 94 -6.60 3.64 8.17
C ILE A 94 -7.03 5.06 7.81
N LYS A 95 -6.49 6.05 8.53
CA LYS A 95 -6.49 7.43 8.07
C LYS A 95 -5.14 7.69 7.38
N THR A 96 -5.14 7.81 6.07
CA THR A 96 -3.94 8.08 5.26
C THR A 96 -3.98 9.51 4.75
N CYS A 97 -2.88 10.24 4.91
CA CYS A 97 -2.70 11.59 4.37
C CYS A 97 -1.67 11.63 3.23
N HIS A 98 -0.98 10.51 2.99
CA HIS A 98 -0.10 10.34 1.83
C HIS A 98 -0.70 9.45 0.73
N GLY A 99 -1.85 8.83 1.00
CA GLY A 99 -2.57 7.98 0.07
C GLY A 99 -3.16 8.77 -1.10
N VAL A 100 -3.11 8.17 -2.27
CA VAL A 100 -3.61 8.76 -3.52
C VAL A 100 -4.71 7.87 -4.09
N PRO A 101 -5.92 8.42 -4.34
CA PRO A 101 -6.93 7.69 -5.10
C PRO A 101 -6.47 7.43 -6.53
N ILE A 102 -6.52 6.16 -6.93
CA ILE A 102 -6.09 5.70 -8.26
C ILE A 102 -7.18 4.92 -8.99
N TYR A 103 -8.42 4.95 -8.50
CA TYR A 103 -9.54 4.24 -9.12
C TYR A 103 -9.83 4.69 -10.56
N ASP A 104 -9.41 5.89 -10.97
CA ASP A 104 -9.49 6.41 -12.33
C ASP A 104 -8.39 5.85 -13.26
N LEU A 105 -7.34 5.24 -12.70
CA LEU A 105 -6.25 4.57 -13.42
C LEU A 105 -6.28 3.04 -13.24
N SER A 106 -7.11 2.54 -12.32
CA SER A 106 -7.16 1.14 -11.95
C SER A 106 -7.96 0.33 -12.97
N TYR A 107 -7.55 -0.92 -13.17
CA TYR A 107 -8.33 -1.90 -13.93
C TYR A 107 -9.68 -2.20 -13.24
N PHE A 108 -9.80 -1.94 -11.93
CA PHE A 108 -11.03 -2.12 -11.16
C PHE A 108 -11.51 -0.80 -10.52
N PRO A 109 -12.08 0.14 -11.30
CA PRO A 109 -12.51 1.44 -10.77
C PRO A 109 -13.53 1.36 -9.62
N HIS A 110 -14.36 0.32 -9.62
CA HIS A 110 -15.38 0.08 -8.61
C HIS A 110 -14.79 -0.27 -7.23
N GLU A 111 -13.52 -0.70 -7.15
CA GLU A 111 -12.86 -0.94 -5.88
C GLU A 111 -12.54 0.35 -5.12
N ARG A 112 -12.63 1.51 -5.79
CA ARG A 112 -12.36 2.83 -5.19
C ARG A 112 -11.01 2.85 -4.46
N GLU A 113 -10.00 2.30 -5.13
CA GLU A 113 -8.66 2.10 -4.59
C GLU A 113 -7.96 3.44 -4.27
N VAL A 114 -7.34 3.46 -3.09
CA VAL A 114 -6.39 4.45 -2.63
C VAL A 114 -5.07 3.72 -2.37
N LEU A 115 -4.03 4.12 -3.09
CA LEU A 115 -2.70 3.56 -2.93
C LEU A 115 -1.95 4.33 -1.86
N ILE A 116 -1.45 3.64 -0.84
CA ILE A 116 -0.68 4.19 0.27
C ILE A 116 0.82 3.96 0.00
N PRO A 117 1.69 4.99 0.12
CA PRO A 117 3.10 4.84 -0.21
C PRO A 117 3.88 4.11 0.90
N PRO A 118 5.03 3.49 0.58
CA PRO A 118 5.81 2.66 1.51
C PRO A 118 6.42 3.40 2.71
N TYR A 119 6.41 4.73 2.68
CA TYR A 119 7.04 5.58 3.69
C TYR A 119 6.07 6.17 4.72
N GLU A 120 4.75 6.06 4.54
CA GLU A 120 3.79 6.59 5.52
C GLU A 120 3.84 5.76 6.82
N LYS A 121 3.89 6.46 7.95
CA LYS A 121 3.90 5.89 9.29
C LYS A 121 2.59 6.23 9.99
N PHE A 122 2.06 5.29 10.76
CA PHE A 122 0.82 5.42 11.52
C PHE A 122 1.16 5.27 13.00
N ALA A 123 0.76 6.23 13.83
CA ALA A 123 1.05 6.27 15.27
C ALA A 123 -0.23 6.58 16.04
#